data_AF-E5R0Q9-F1
#
_entry.id   AF-E5R0Q9-F1
#
_cell.length_a   1.000
_cell.length_b   1.000
_cell.length_c   1.000
_cell.angle_alpha   90.00
_cell.angle_beta   90.00
_cell.angle_gamma   90.00
#
_symmetry.space_group_name_H-M   'P 1'
#
loop_
_entity.id
_entity.type
_entity.pdbx_description
1 polymer ?
#
loop_
_entity_poly.entity_id
_entity_poly.type
_entity_poly.pdbx_seq_one_letter_code
_entity_poly.pdbx_strand_id
1 'polypeptide(L)'
;MHGKWTEDEDVAIVALRLGTNLSWEGIKAKFDAAFPPASCKDLESRWNKTLRPTLPPRAANRTACLFDDYRHYRPSHIADGDQRRLVLAVLRVLADHPAERIVPPHPELESSGDQLQQAAAVQALQPSGSAAQLSAPPQQPSAPEQPPT
;
A
#
# COMPACT_ATOMS: atom_id res chain seq x y z
N MET A 1 -1.26 22.26 16.98
CA MET A 1 -2.07 21.51 16.01
C MET A 1 -1.11 20.90 15.03
N HIS A 2 -1.14 19.59 14.87
CA HIS A 2 -0.46 18.95 13.76
C HIS A 2 -1.02 19.51 12.44
N GLY A 3 -0.15 19.73 11.45
CA GLY A 3 -0.52 20.36 10.18
C GLY A 3 -1.41 19.48 9.30
N LYS A 4 -1.17 19.49 7.99
CA LYS A 4 -1.90 18.60 7.07
C LYS A 4 -1.38 17.17 7.24
N TRP A 5 -2.24 16.26 7.67
CA TRP A 5 -1.97 14.83 7.70
C TRP A 5 -1.84 14.26 6.29
N THR A 6 -0.85 13.41 6.10
CA THR A 6 -0.59 12.65 4.88
C THR A 6 -1.09 11.21 5.02
N GLU A 7 -1.23 10.52 3.89
CA GLU A 7 -1.66 9.11 3.87
C GLU A 7 -0.63 8.19 4.53
N ASP A 8 0.66 8.50 4.42
CA ASP A 8 1.75 7.71 5.02
C ASP A 8 1.74 7.81 6.56
N GLU A 9 1.44 9.00 7.09
CA GLU A 9 1.24 9.20 8.53
C GLU A 9 0.01 8.43 9.04
N ASP A 10 -1.09 8.44 8.28
CA ASP A 10 -2.28 7.67 8.63
C ASP A 10 -1.97 6.16 8.64
N VAL A 11 -1.22 5.65 7.65
CA VAL A 11 -0.74 4.26 7.61
C VAL A 11 0.11 3.95 8.86
N ALA A 12 1.04 4.82 9.24
CA ALA A 12 1.87 4.62 10.41
C ALA A 12 1.06 4.59 11.72
N ILE A 13 0.09 5.51 11.88
CA ILE A 13 -0.80 5.52 13.05
C ILE A 13 -1.63 4.23 13.10
N VAL A 14 -2.17 3.79 11.97
CA VAL A 14 -2.93 2.53 11.87
C VAL A 14 -2.05 1.33 12.23
N ALA A 15 -0.84 1.27 11.68
CA ALA A 15 0.12 0.21 11.95
C ALA A 15 0.43 0.13 13.44
N LEU A 16 0.86 1.23 14.04
CA LEU A 16 1.23 1.26 15.46
C LEU A 16 0.01 0.98 16.34
N ARG A 17 -1.18 1.51 16.01
CA ARG A 17 -2.36 1.39 16.87
C ARG A 17 -3.03 0.02 16.82
N LEU A 18 -3.08 -0.62 15.65
CA LEU A 18 -3.71 -1.94 15.47
C LEU A 18 -2.68 -3.08 15.48
N GLY A 19 -1.42 -2.79 15.16
CA GLY A 19 -0.39 -3.82 15.03
C GLY A 19 0.52 -3.97 16.25
N THR A 20 0.36 -3.12 17.28
CA THR A 20 1.15 -3.19 18.53
C THR A 20 0.26 -2.98 19.77
N ASN A 21 0.83 -3.24 20.95
CA ASN A 21 0.21 -2.91 22.26
C ASN A 21 0.74 -1.59 22.86
N LEU A 22 1.34 -0.72 22.05
CA LEU A 22 1.92 0.53 22.53
C LEU A 22 0.84 1.48 23.08
N SER A 23 1.20 2.17 24.18
CA SER A 23 0.47 3.34 24.65
C SER A 23 0.63 4.50 23.66
N TRP A 24 -0.19 5.55 23.75
CA TRP A 24 -0.04 6.73 22.89
C TRP A 24 1.34 7.38 22.99
N GLU A 25 2.00 7.29 24.16
CA GLU A 25 3.38 7.77 24.32
C GLU A 25 4.38 6.91 23.54
N GLY A 26 4.20 5.58 23.56
CA GLY A 26 5.00 4.66 22.75
C GLY A 26 4.78 4.88 21.25
N ILE A 27 3.52 5.03 20.83
CA ILE A 27 3.14 5.35 19.44
C ILE A 27 3.79 6.67 19.03
N LYS A 28 3.71 7.72 19.86
CA LYS A 28 4.36 9.01 19.60
C LYS A 28 5.87 8.85 19.40
N ALA A 29 6.55 8.11 20.28
CA ALA A 29 8.00 7.94 20.17
C ALA A 29 8.42 7.25 18.86
N LYS A 30 7.63 6.29 18.38
CA LYS A 30 7.87 5.63 17.08
C LYS A 30 7.50 6.52 15.90
N PHE A 31 6.39 7.24 16.00
CA PHE A 31 5.93 8.16 14.97
C PHE A 31 6.92 9.32 14.74
N ASP A 32 7.33 9.99 15.81
CA ASP A 32 8.27 11.12 15.75
C ASP A 32 9.66 10.74 15.23
N ALA A 33 10.01 9.45 15.21
CA ALA A 33 11.27 8.97 14.64
C ALA A 33 11.25 8.95 13.10
N ALA A 34 10.06 8.89 12.48
CA ALA A 34 9.88 8.78 11.03
C ALA A 34 9.16 10.00 10.42
N PHE A 35 8.37 10.73 11.20
CA PHE A 35 7.49 11.81 10.74
C PHE A 35 7.69 13.10 11.56
N PRO A 36 7.18 14.24 11.07
CA PRO A 36 7.14 15.46 11.86
C PRO A 36 6.48 15.21 13.22
N PRO A 37 7.02 15.78 14.30
CA PRO A 37 6.58 15.43 15.64
C PRO A 37 5.12 15.82 15.89
N ALA A 38 4.35 14.88 16.44
CA ALA A 38 2.94 15.06 16.79
C ALA A 38 2.72 14.83 18.29
N SER A 39 1.78 15.57 18.90
CA SER A 39 1.45 15.29 20.31
C SER A 39 0.61 14.01 20.43
N CYS A 40 0.65 13.34 21.58
CA CYS A 40 -0.23 12.20 21.86
C CYS A 40 -1.71 12.53 21.62
N LYS A 41 -2.11 13.78 21.94
CA LYS A 41 -3.48 14.26 21.70
C LYS A 41 -3.79 14.43 20.21
N ASP A 42 -2.84 14.88 19.41
CA ASP A 42 -3.01 15.00 17.95
C ASP A 42 -3.21 13.61 17.33
N LEU A 43 -2.35 12.65 17.69
CA LEU A 43 -2.43 11.25 17.24
C LEU A 43 -3.74 10.57 17.67
N GLU A 44 -4.10 10.71 18.95
CA GLU A 44 -5.35 10.17 19.48
C GLU A 44 -6.58 10.82 18.82
N SER A 45 -6.57 12.14 18.61
CA SER A 45 -7.64 12.85 17.92
C SER A 45 -7.75 12.39 16.47
N ARG A 46 -6.63 12.22 15.76
CA ARG A 46 -6.61 11.73 14.38
C ARG A 46 -7.19 10.33 14.28
N TRP A 47 -6.79 9.44 15.19
CA TRP A 47 -7.35 8.11 15.31
C TRP A 47 -8.86 8.14 15.54
N ASN A 48 -9.32 8.79 16.60
CA ASN A 48 -10.73 8.74 17.02
C ASN A 48 -11.68 9.44 16.05
N LYS A 49 -11.24 10.50 15.37
CA LYS A 49 -12.10 11.29 14.48
C LYS A 49 -12.09 10.81 13.03
N THR A 50 -11.03 10.13 12.60
CA THR A 50 -10.82 9.90 11.17
C THR A 50 -10.42 8.48 10.84
N LEU A 51 -9.54 7.84 11.61
CA LEU A 51 -8.93 6.56 11.22
C LEU A 51 -9.61 5.33 11.85
N ARG A 52 -10.32 5.48 12.97
CA ARG A 52 -10.86 4.34 13.72
C ARG A 52 -11.78 3.47 12.83
N PRO A 53 -11.59 2.14 12.78
CA PRO A 53 -12.39 1.25 11.93
C PRO A 53 -13.89 1.25 12.22
N THR A 54 -14.29 1.58 13.46
CA THR A 54 -15.69 1.64 13.88
C THR A 54 -16.44 2.88 13.37
N LEU A 55 -15.75 3.81 12.70
CA LEU A 55 -16.38 4.96 12.05
C LEU A 55 -17.03 4.53 10.73
N PRO A 56 -18.03 5.26 10.22
CA PRO A 56 -18.60 5.00 8.90
C PRO A 56 -17.51 4.94 7.84
N PRO A 57 -17.58 4.02 6.87
CA PRO A 57 -16.55 3.85 5.86
C PRO A 57 -16.35 5.13 5.05
N ARG A 58 -15.12 5.61 5.01
CA ARG A 58 -14.65 6.80 4.29
C ARG A 58 -13.29 6.49 3.67
N ALA A 59 -12.84 7.33 2.76
CA ALA A 59 -11.50 7.18 2.17
C ALA A 59 -10.40 7.15 3.23
N ALA A 60 -10.53 7.95 4.30
CA ALA A 60 -9.49 8.12 5.30
C ALA A 60 -9.37 6.97 6.34
N ASN A 61 -10.44 6.24 6.67
CA ASN A 61 -10.34 5.05 7.53
C ASN A 61 -10.18 3.74 6.74
N ARG A 62 -10.11 3.81 5.41
CA ARG A 62 -10.05 2.64 4.54
C ARG A 62 -8.91 1.69 4.90
N THR A 63 -7.71 2.22 5.12
CA THR A 63 -6.54 1.44 5.54
C THR A 63 -6.77 0.74 6.87
N ALA A 64 -7.38 1.43 7.84
CA ALA A 64 -7.67 0.88 9.16
C ALA A 64 -8.71 -0.23 9.11
N CYS A 65 -9.81 -0.02 8.36
CA CYS A 65 -10.82 -1.05 8.15
C CYS A 65 -10.22 -2.29 7.49
N LEU A 66 -9.48 -2.12 6.39
CA LEU A 66 -8.86 -3.24 5.68
C LEU A 66 -7.85 -4.00 6.56
N PHE A 67 -7.03 -3.29 7.33
CA PHE A 67 -6.08 -3.95 8.23
C PHE A 67 -6.74 -4.59 9.45
N ASP A 68 -7.84 -4.03 9.94
CA ASP A 68 -8.66 -4.66 10.97
C ASP A 68 -9.31 -5.95 10.45
N ASP A 69 -9.95 -5.91 9.27
CA ASP A 69 -10.49 -7.09 8.58
C ASP A 69 -9.41 -8.16 8.36
N TYR A 70 -8.23 -7.76 7.90
CA TYR A 70 -7.07 -8.66 7.75
C TYR A 70 -6.73 -9.41 9.04
N ARG A 71 -6.69 -8.68 10.16
CA ARG A 71 -6.39 -9.24 11.49
C ARG A 71 -7.43 -10.25 11.95
N HIS A 72 -8.68 -10.09 11.52
CA HIS A 72 -9.81 -10.94 11.92
C HIS A 72 -10.03 -12.13 10.99
N TYR A 73 -9.93 -11.93 9.66
CA TYR A 73 -10.32 -12.91 8.64
C TYR A 73 -9.16 -13.56 7.88
N ARG A 74 -7.90 -13.18 8.19
CA ARG A 74 -6.66 -13.75 7.61
C ARG A 74 -6.43 -13.42 6.11
N PRO A 75 -5.20 -13.61 5.58
CA PRO A 75 -4.78 -13.16 4.24
C PRO A 75 -5.70 -13.52 3.07
N SER A 76 -6.36 -14.68 3.15
CA SER A 76 -7.27 -15.20 2.12
C SER A 76 -8.49 -14.31 1.86
N HIS A 77 -8.78 -13.36 2.76
CA HIS A 77 -9.91 -12.44 2.64
C HIS A 77 -9.57 -11.11 1.96
N ILE A 78 -8.28 -10.86 1.65
CA ILE A 78 -7.87 -9.63 0.97
C ILE A 78 -7.90 -9.84 -0.54
N ALA A 79 -8.68 -9.01 -1.24
CA ALA A 79 -8.65 -8.97 -2.68
C ALA A 79 -7.31 -8.43 -3.20
N ASP A 80 -6.80 -9.00 -4.29
CA ASP A 80 -5.58 -8.51 -4.95
C ASP A 80 -5.71 -7.04 -5.40
N GLY A 81 -4.56 -6.41 -5.65
CA GLY A 81 -4.48 -5.02 -6.10
C GLY A 81 -4.34 -4.04 -4.94
N ASP A 82 -5.22 -3.05 -4.88
CA ASP A 82 -5.07 -1.88 -4.01
C ASP A 82 -5.22 -2.22 -2.51
N GLN A 83 -6.16 -3.11 -2.16
CA GLN A 83 -6.33 -3.54 -0.76
C GLN A 83 -5.08 -4.24 -0.22
N ARG A 84 -4.51 -5.13 -1.04
CA ARG A 84 -3.24 -5.81 -0.74
C ARG A 84 -2.09 -4.83 -0.56
N ARG A 85 -2.00 -3.80 -1.40
CA ARG A 85 -0.96 -2.75 -1.27
C ARG A 85 -1.07 -2.00 0.06
N LEU A 86 -2.29 -1.63 0.47
CA LEU A 86 -2.51 -0.92 1.74
C LEU A 86 -2.14 -1.78 2.95
N VAL A 87 -2.53 -3.06 2.96
CA VAL A 87 -2.16 -3.96 4.06
C VAL A 87 -0.65 -4.23 4.09
N LEU A 88 -0.01 -4.38 2.93
CA LEU A 88 1.45 -4.52 2.87
C LEU A 88 2.18 -3.28 3.38
N ALA A 89 1.67 -2.07 3.12
CA ALA A 89 2.24 -0.84 3.66
C ALA A 89 2.21 -0.85 5.20
N VAL A 90 1.08 -1.26 5.80
CA VAL A 90 0.96 -1.42 7.25
C VAL A 90 1.93 -2.48 7.80
N LEU A 91 2.03 -3.64 7.13
CA LEU A 91 2.94 -4.71 7.54
C LEU A 91 4.42 -4.30 7.47
N ARG A 92 4.80 -3.47 6.48
CA ARG A 92 6.16 -2.91 6.36
C ARG A 92 6.50 -2.01 7.54
N VAL A 93 5.59 -1.14 7.98
CA VAL A 93 5.80 -0.33 9.19
C VAL A 93 5.98 -1.23 10.42
N LEU A 94 5.19 -2.30 10.52
CA LEU A 94 5.32 -3.26 11.62
C LEU A 94 6.61 -4.09 11.57
N ALA A 95 7.19 -4.30 10.39
CA ALA A 95 8.46 -4.99 10.25
C ALA A 95 9.64 -4.22 10.89
N ASP A 96 9.55 -2.89 10.96
CA ASP A 96 10.51 -2.05 11.69
C ASP A 96 10.39 -2.17 13.22
N HIS A 97 9.27 -2.72 13.71
CA HIS A 97 8.97 -2.82 15.14
C HIS A 97 8.63 -4.26 15.59
N PRO A 98 9.52 -5.24 15.35
CA PRO A 98 9.21 -6.66 15.55
C PRO A 98 8.97 -7.03 17.02
N ALA A 99 9.60 -6.31 17.97
CA ALA A 99 9.48 -6.60 19.40
C ALA A 99 8.09 -6.27 19.98
N GLU A 100 7.43 -5.24 19.43
CA GLU A 100 6.14 -4.74 19.93
C GLU A 100 4.95 -5.24 19.10
N ARG A 101 5.25 -5.95 18.01
CA ARG A 101 4.30 -6.42 17.01
C ARG A 101 3.46 -7.57 17.56
N ILE A 102 2.13 -7.42 17.49
CA ILE A 102 1.18 -8.45 17.92
C ILE A 102 0.60 -9.27 16.76
N VAL A 103 0.73 -8.77 15.53
CA VAL A 103 0.23 -9.45 14.33
C VAL A 103 1.37 -10.30 13.75
N PRO A 104 1.21 -11.62 13.57
CA PRO A 104 2.29 -12.44 13.03
C PRO A 104 2.73 -11.98 11.63
N PRO A 105 4.03 -12.13 11.27
CA PRO A 105 4.48 -11.99 9.88
C PRO A 105 3.77 -13.01 9.00
N HIS A 106 3.36 -12.59 7.81
CA HIS A 106 2.65 -13.44 6.86
C HIS A 106 3.50 -13.52 5.59
N PRO A 107 4.45 -14.47 5.54
CA PRO A 107 5.45 -14.56 4.46
C PRO A 107 4.80 -14.72 3.08
N GLU A 108 3.63 -15.36 2.98
CA GLU A 108 2.91 -15.52 1.71
C GLU A 108 2.46 -14.19 1.09
N LEU A 109 2.06 -13.21 1.92
CA LEU A 109 1.70 -11.87 1.45
C LEU A 109 2.94 -11.03 1.19
N GLU A 110 3.91 -11.09 2.10
CA GLU A 110 5.14 -10.28 2.08
C GLU A 110 6.07 -10.69 0.92
N SER A 111 6.14 -11.98 0.56
CA SER A 111 6.93 -12.47 -0.59
C SER A 111 6.33 -12.11 -1.97
N SER A 112 5.00 -12.05 -2.15
CA SER A 112 4.44 -11.57 -3.44
C SER A 112 4.31 -10.04 -3.52
N GLY A 113 4.47 -9.32 -2.40
CA GLY A 113 4.59 -7.86 -2.40
C GLY A 113 5.86 -7.36 -3.11
N ASP A 114 6.96 -8.13 -3.01
CA ASP A 114 8.22 -7.84 -3.71
C ASP A 114 8.07 -7.97 -5.23
N GLN A 115 7.30 -8.97 -5.68
CA GLN A 115 7.03 -9.21 -7.11
C GLN A 115 6.15 -8.12 -7.73
N LEU A 116 5.21 -7.54 -6.98
CA LEU A 116 4.39 -6.40 -7.43
C LEU A 116 5.15 -5.07 -7.46
N GLN A 117 6.07 -4.84 -6.52
CA GLN A 117 6.92 -3.65 -6.52
C GLN A 117 7.94 -3.69 -7.68
N GLN A 118 8.47 -4.88 -7.99
CA GLN A 118 9.34 -5.10 -9.14
C GLN A 118 8.57 -4.90 -10.46
N ALA A 119 7.33 -5.38 -10.57
CA ALA A 119 6.47 -5.19 -11.75
C ALA A 119 5.99 -3.73 -11.98
N ALA A 120 5.86 -2.93 -10.91
CA ALA A 120 5.57 -1.50 -11.04
C ALA A 120 6.82 -0.70 -11.46
N ALA A 121 7.99 -1.07 -10.93
CA ALA A 121 9.26 -0.44 -11.29
C ALA A 121 9.67 -0.71 -12.75
N VAL A 122 9.44 -1.92 -13.30
CA VAL A 122 9.71 -2.17 -14.73
C VAL A 122 8.73 -1.48 -15.69
N GLN A 123 7.53 -1.11 -15.24
CA GLN A 123 6.60 -0.31 -16.06
C GLN A 123 6.89 1.20 -16.00
N ALA A 124 7.47 1.69 -14.90
CA ALA A 124 7.88 3.10 -14.76
C ALA A 124 9.24 3.42 -15.41
N LEU A 125 10.02 2.40 -15.78
CA LEU A 125 11.34 2.54 -16.41
C LEU A 125 11.34 2.39 -17.94
N GLN A 126 10.20 2.62 -18.60
CA GLN A 126 10.18 2.79 -20.06
C GLN A 126 10.63 4.23 -20.36
N PRO A 127 11.82 4.48 -20.92
CA PRO A 127 12.12 5.81 -21.43
C PRO A 127 11.16 6.09 -22.59
N SER A 128 10.42 7.20 -22.48
CA SER A 128 9.77 7.84 -23.63
C SER A 128 10.85 8.24 -24.63
N GLY A 129 11.15 7.33 -25.55
CA GLY A 129 11.95 7.57 -26.74
C GLY A 129 11.07 8.21 -27.82
N SER A 130 11.32 9.50 -28.03
CA SER A 130 10.82 10.44 -29.03
C SER A 130 10.21 9.91 -30.33
N ALA A 131 9.18 10.64 -30.76
CA ALA A 131 8.62 10.63 -32.10
C ALA A 131 9.60 11.15 -33.18
N ALA A 132 9.35 10.67 -34.40
CA ALA A 132 9.67 11.23 -35.73
C ALA A 132 11.05 10.92 -36.36
N GLN A 133 11.07 10.03 -37.36
CA GLN A 133 11.36 10.46 -38.73
C GLN A 133 10.85 9.49 -39.81
N LEU A 134 10.31 10.11 -40.87
CA LEU A 134 9.75 9.58 -42.11
C LEU A 134 10.72 8.70 -42.91
N SER A 135 10.21 7.62 -43.53
CA SER A 135 10.24 7.34 -44.98
C SER A 135 9.57 5.99 -45.29
N ALA A 136 8.68 5.95 -46.28
CA ALA A 136 7.99 4.76 -46.82
C ALA A 136 8.49 4.49 -48.27
N PRO A 137 8.02 3.48 -49.06
CA PRO A 137 7.24 2.24 -48.82
C PRO A 137 7.89 1.01 -49.58
N PRO A 138 7.17 0.01 -50.14
CA PRO A 138 6.57 -1.18 -49.53
C PRO A 138 7.14 -2.51 -50.10
N GLN A 139 7.01 -3.64 -49.38
CA GLN A 139 7.02 -4.96 -50.03
C GLN A 139 5.85 -5.84 -49.54
N GLN A 140 4.99 -6.15 -50.50
CA GLN A 140 3.83 -7.02 -50.45
C GLN A 140 4.27 -8.48 -50.61
N PRO A 141 3.80 -9.44 -49.79
CA PRO A 141 3.85 -10.86 -50.14
C PRO A 141 2.54 -11.31 -50.81
N SER A 142 2.68 -12.36 -51.62
CA SER A 142 1.82 -12.80 -52.72
C SER A 142 0.44 -13.37 -52.37
N ALA A 143 -0.39 -13.45 -53.41
CA ALA A 143 -1.79 -13.90 -53.46
C ALA A 143 -2.06 -15.34 -52.95
N PRO A 144 -3.33 -15.67 -52.59
CA PRO A 144 -3.75 -17.04 -52.28
C PRO A 144 -3.96 -17.87 -53.56
N GLU A 145 -3.37 -19.07 -53.61
CA GLU A 145 -3.71 -20.13 -54.57
C GLU A 145 -5.14 -20.64 -54.33
N GLN A 146 -5.93 -20.73 -55.40
CA GLN A 146 -7.23 -21.39 -55.39
C GLN A 146 -7.06 -22.92 -55.45
N PRO A 147 -7.91 -23.71 -54.78
CA PRO A 147 -7.97 -25.15 -55.02
C PRO A 147 -8.86 -25.46 -56.26
N PRO A 148 -8.57 -26.53 -57.01
CA PRO A 148 -9.36 -26.93 -58.17
C PRO A 148 -10.57 -27.77 -57.76
N THR A 149 -11.75 -27.50 -58.34
CA THR A 149 -12.59 -28.49 -59.07
C THR A 149 -13.64 -27.75 -59.88
#